data_AF-Q57QA4-F1
#
_entry.id   AF-Q57QA4-F1
#
_cell.length_a   1.000
_cell.length_b   1.000
_cell.length_c   1.000
_cell.angle_alpha   90.00
_cell.angle_beta   90.00
_cell.angle_gamma   90.00
#
_symmetry.space_group_name_H-M   'P 1'
#
loop_
_entity.id
_entity.type
_entity.pdbx_description
1 polymer ?
#
loop_
_entity_poly.entity_id
_entity_poly.type
_entity_poly.pdbx_seq_one_letter_code
_entity_poly.pdbx_strand_id
1 'polypeptide(L)'
;MSMELMVKAMKIRVGNPLRKLVLIKLADNASDHGECWPSYQHIADQCEISKRSVMNHISALCECGLVKKVTRKGEKGNSSNIYLLRLDGAGDSLGGSANNSLPGAANSLGSAGVAPGGSEGDSPRTSHSFEPVKEPVNESKTIGASAYASASVCSARQEYSPEFEQAWLAYPKRAGGNSKSAAYKAWKARLKEGVNAETMLEGVTRYAGWVSATGNSGTQFVKQATTFFGPDRHFGELWAVPAAPSPGREDPMFKSSYGNVDYSQIPTGFRG
;
A
#
# COMPACT_ATOMS: atom_id res chain seq x y z
N MET A 1 -14.62 1.13 33.05
CA MET A 1 -14.49 2.56 32.69
C MET A 1 -13.69 3.21 33.79
N SER A 2 -12.44 3.53 33.52
CA SER A 2 -11.52 4.09 34.52
C SER A 2 -11.42 5.60 34.33
N MET A 3 -11.94 6.35 35.30
CA MET A 3 -11.89 7.81 35.26
C MET A 3 -10.44 8.33 35.33
N GLU A 4 -9.56 7.64 36.05
CA GLU A 4 -8.16 8.02 36.20
C GLU A 4 -7.39 7.98 34.86
N LEU A 5 -7.56 6.89 34.09
CA LEU A 5 -6.92 6.75 32.78
C LEU A 5 -7.41 7.79 31.78
N MET A 6 -8.68 8.18 31.87
CA MET A 6 -9.22 9.24 31.03
C MET A 6 -8.56 10.59 31.35
N VAL A 7 -8.39 10.92 32.64
CA VAL A 7 -7.68 12.13 33.08
C VAL A 7 -6.22 12.11 32.62
N LYS A 8 -5.53 10.97 32.76
CA LYS A 8 -4.15 10.81 32.25
C LYS A 8 -4.08 11.00 30.73
N ALA A 9 -4.99 10.38 29.97
CA ALA A 9 -5.07 10.50 28.51
C ALA A 9 -5.26 11.96 28.04
N MET A 10 -6.08 12.73 28.77
CA MET A 10 -6.30 14.15 28.47
C MET A 10 -5.04 15.00 28.59
N LYS A 11 -4.18 14.71 29.58
CA LYS A 11 -2.92 15.43 29.84
C LYS A 11 -1.85 15.17 28.76
N ILE A 12 -1.86 13.99 28.14
CA ILE A 12 -0.85 13.57 27.16
C ILE A 12 -0.99 14.36 25.84
N ARG A 13 0.12 14.82 25.26
CA ARG A 13 0.15 15.51 23.96
C ARG A 13 0.50 14.52 22.84
N VAL A 14 -0.49 14.14 22.03
CA VAL A 14 -0.32 13.14 20.95
C VAL A 14 -0.11 13.77 19.54
N GLY A 15 -0.08 15.11 19.46
CA GLY A 15 0.17 15.87 18.23
C GLY A 15 -0.95 15.88 17.18
N ASN A 16 -2.00 15.08 17.33
CA ASN A 16 -3.16 15.06 16.42
C ASN A 16 -4.48 14.97 17.24
N PRO A 17 -5.48 15.81 16.96
CA PRO A 17 -6.72 15.87 17.76
C PRO A 17 -7.55 14.59 17.65
N LEU A 18 -7.71 14.02 16.44
CA LEU A 18 -8.45 12.77 16.23
C LEU A 18 -7.75 11.60 16.91
N ARG A 19 -6.42 11.55 16.85
CA ARG A 19 -5.63 10.54 17.58
C ARG A 19 -5.79 10.67 19.10
N LYS A 20 -5.85 11.91 19.62
CA LYS A 20 -6.14 12.17 21.04
C LYS A 20 -7.56 11.72 21.40
N LEU A 21 -8.57 11.98 20.58
CA LEU A 21 -9.93 11.49 20.80
C LEU A 21 -9.99 9.96 20.85
N VAL A 22 -9.32 9.27 19.93
CA VAL A 22 -9.23 7.81 19.94
C VAL A 22 -8.57 7.29 21.22
N LEU A 23 -7.49 7.93 21.70
CA LEU A 23 -6.85 7.56 22.96
C LEU A 23 -7.78 7.74 24.16
N ILE A 24 -8.49 8.87 24.22
CA ILE A 24 -9.47 9.16 25.27
C ILE A 24 -10.60 8.13 25.24
N LYS A 25 -11.11 7.76 24.05
CA LYS A 25 -12.17 6.76 23.93
C LYS A 25 -11.72 5.37 24.34
N LEU A 26 -10.46 5.01 24.09
CA LEU A 26 -9.89 3.77 24.62
C LEU A 26 -9.79 3.80 26.15
N ALA A 27 -9.44 4.94 26.74
CA ALA A 27 -9.37 5.10 28.20
C ALA A 27 -10.74 5.05 28.88
N ASP A 28 -11.75 5.67 28.26
CA ASP A 28 -13.16 5.61 28.69
C ASP A 28 -13.66 4.15 28.75
N ASN A 29 -13.33 3.34 27.75
CA ASN A 29 -13.70 1.92 27.72
C ASN A 29 -12.78 1.02 28.58
N ALA A 30 -11.71 1.54 29.17
CA ALA A 30 -10.72 0.73 29.90
C ALA A 30 -11.20 0.31 31.28
N SER A 31 -10.72 -0.85 31.73
CA SER A 31 -10.71 -1.26 33.14
C SER A 31 -9.68 -0.42 33.93
N ASP A 32 -9.69 -0.53 35.25
CA ASP A 32 -8.70 0.15 36.10
C ASP A 32 -7.28 -0.38 35.90
N HIS A 33 -7.14 -1.58 35.31
CA HIS A 33 -5.86 -2.13 34.87
C HIS A 33 -5.42 -1.64 33.47
N GLY A 34 -6.21 -0.77 32.83
CA GLY A 34 -5.90 -0.23 31.51
C GLY A 34 -6.22 -1.14 30.34
N GLU A 35 -7.08 -2.14 30.52
CA GLU A 35 -7.45 -3.07 29.45
C GLU A 35 -8.81 -2.73 28.85
N CYS A 36 -8.92 -2.72 27.51
CA CYS A 36 -10.20 -2.60 26.82
C CYS A 36 -10.24 -3.44 25.53
N TRP A 37 -11.44 -3.82 25.08
CA TRP A 37 -11.64 -4.61 23.85
C TRP A 37 -12.73 -4.08 22.89
N PRO A 38 -12.85 -2.75 22.66
CA PRO A 38 -13.79 -2.23 21.67
C PRO A 38 -13.43 -2.68 20.24
N SER A 39 -14.45 -2.90 19.41
CA SER A 39 -14.24 -3.14 17.99
C SER A 39 -13.78 -1.85 17.29
N TYR A 40 -13.06 -1.98 16.17
CA TYR A 40 -12.68 -0.80 15.39
C TYR A 40 -13.88 0.02 14.91
N GLN A 41 -15.01 -0.65 14.64
CA GLN A 41 -16.24 0.02 14.22
C GLN A 41 -16.83 0.85 15.37
N HIS A 42 -16.89 0.29 16.58
CA HIS A 42 -17.39 1.02 17.74
C HIS A 42 -16.57 2.29 18.03
N ILE A 43 -15.24 2.22 17.90
CA ILE A 43 -14.38 3.41 18.04
C ILE A 43 -14.65 4.41 16.91
N ALA A 44 -14.82 3.93 15.68
CA ALA A 44 -15.08 4.76 14.51
C ALA A 44 -16.37 5.56 14.66
N ASP A 45 -17.45 4.91 15.08
CA ASP A 45 -18.75 5.53 15.27
C ASP A 45 -18.69 6.61 16.37
N GLN A 46 -17.98 6.34 17.46
CA GLN A 46 -17.88 7.26 18.61
C GLN A 46 -16.92 8.43 18.37
N CYS A 47 -15.91 8.24 17.53
CA CYS A 47 -14.95 9.29 17.17
C CYS A 47 -15.32 10.00 15.87
N GLU A 48 -16.44 9.64 15.23
CA GLU A 48 -16.93 10.18 13.96
C GLU A 48 -15.88 10.14 12.83
N ILE A 49 -15.12 9.05 12.76
CA ILE A 49 -14.05 8.87 11.77
C ILE A 49 -14.18 7.51 11.10
N SER A 50 -13.60 7.37 9.90
CA SER A 50 -13.61 6.09 9.21
C SER A 50 -12.86 5.00 9.99
N LYS A 51 -13.33 3.75 9.90
CA LYS A 51 -12.67 2.57 10.48
C LYS A 51 -11.19 2.47 10.11
N ARG A 52 -10.82 2.88 8.89
CA ARG A 52 -9.42 2.91 8.43
C ARG A 52 -8.59 3.96 9.17
N SER A 53 -9.17 5.14 9.43
CA SER A 53 -8.50 6.18 10.22
C SER A 53 -8.27 5.74 11.66
N VAL A 54 -9.25 5.06 12.27
CA VAL A 54 -9.08 4.43 13.59
C VAL A 54 -7.89 3.47 13.61
N MET A 55 -7.79 2.58 12.61
CA MET A 55 -6.67 1.63 12.53
C MET A 55 -5.31 2.34 12.46
N ASN A 56 -5.21 3.40 11.65
CA ASN A 56 -3.99 4.21 11.51
C ASN A 56 -3.67 5.00 12.80
N HIS A 57 -4.67 5.53 13.48
CA HIS A 57 -4.46 6.24 14.75
C HIS A 57 -4.01 5.29 15.85
N ILE A 58 -4.59 4.09 15.91
CA ILE A 58 -4.18 3.06 16.87
C ILE A 58 -2.76 2.57 16.57
N SER A 59 -2.37 2.37 15.31
CA SER A 59 -0.98 2.00 14.99
C SER A 59 0.00 3.09 15.44
N ALA A 60 -0.32 4.37 15.21
CA ALA A 60 0.50 5.49 15.68
C ALA A 60 0.56 5.57 17.22
N LEU A 61 -0.54 5.27 17.92
CA LEU A 61 -0.54 5.19 19.40
C LEU A 61 0.32 4.03 19.91
N CYS A 62 0.38 2.92 19.18
CA CYS A 62 1.31 1.82 19.46
C CYS A 62 2.76 2.22 19.21
N GLU A 63 3.05 2.95 18.13
CA GLU A 63 4.40 3.48 17.83
C GLU A 63 4.85 4.47 18.91
N CYS A 64 3.94 5.28 19.45
CA CYS A 64 4.21 6.16 20.59
C CYS A 64 4.32 5.42 21.94
N GLY A 65 4.10 4.11 21.98
CA GLY A 65 4.17 3.30 23.21
C GLY A 65 3.02 3.50 24.21
N LEU A 66 2.00 4.30 23.86
CA LEU A 66 0.87 4.63 24.74
C LEU A 66 -0.16 3.50 24.82
N VAL A 67 -0.27 2.70 23.76
CA VAL A 67 -1.21 1.59 23.65
C VAL A 67 -0.47 0.35 23.15
N LYS A 68 -0.76 -0.81 23.72
CA LYS A 68 -0.32 -2.10 23.20
C LYS A 68 -1.52 -2.88 22.72
N LYS A 69 -1.55 -3.24 21.44
CA LYS A 69 -2.58 -4.12 20.86
C LYS A 69 -2.15 -5.59 20.98
N VAL A 70 -3.04 -6.42 21.50
CA VAL A 70 -2.91 -7.88 21.57
C VAL A 70 -4.10 -8.50 20.85
N THR A 71 -3.84 -9.37 19.86
CA THR A 71 -4.90 -10.13 19.19
C THR A 71 -5.14 -11.43 19.96
N ARG A 72 -6.34 -11.64 20.48
CA ARG A 72 -6.73 -12.95 21.03
C ARG A 72 -7.44 -13.79 19.97
N LYS A 73 -7.13 -15.08 19.91
CA LYS A 73 -7.92 -16.05 19.14
C LYS A 73 -9.03 -16.55 20.06
N GLY A 74 -10.27 -16.21 19.74
CA GLY A 74 -11.43 -16.72 20.46
C GLY A 74 -11.69 -18.18 20.15
N GLU A 75 -12.35 -18.85 21.08
CA GLU A 75 -12.67 -20.28 21.04
C GLU A 75 -13.48 -20.68 19.79
N LYS A 76 -14.33 -19.77 19.29
CA LYS A 76 -15.15 -19.92 18.07
C LYS A 76 -14.51 -19.34 16.80
N GLY A 77 -13.19 -19.11 16.77
CA GLY A 77 -12.48 -18.57 15.59
C GLY A 77 -12.56 -17.05 15.42
N ASN A 78 -13.36 -16.35 16.24
CA ASN A 78 -13.38 -14.90 16.26
C ASN A 78 -12.09 -14.36 16.89
N SER A 79 -11.35 -13.51 16.17
CA SER A 79 -10.23 -12.78 16.77
C SER A 79 -10.71 -11.42 17.28
N SER A 80 -10.56 -11.17 18.57
CA SER A 80 -10.82 -9.85 19.15
C SER A 80 -9.51 -9.19 19.49
N ASN A 81 -9.45 -7.86 19.36
CA ASN A 81 -8.30 -7.10 19.83
C ASN A 81 -8.53 -6.70 21.30
N ILE A 82 -7.50 -6.84 22.12
CA ILE A 82 -7.39 -6.26 23.44
C ILE A 82 -6.35 -5.15 23.35
N TYR A 83 -6.67 -3.97 23.88
CA TYR A 83 -5.75 -2.85 23.99
C TYR A 83 -5.39 -2.65 25.45
N LEU A 84 -4.08 -2.56 25.71
CA LEU A 84 -3.53 -2.26 27.03
C LEU A 84 -2.97 -0.83 26.99
N LEU A 85 -3.54 0.05 27.80
CA LEU A 85 -3.13 1.45 27.92
C LEU A 85 -1.98 1.54 28.93
N ARG A 86 -0.90 2.24 28.55
CA ARG A 86 0.27 2.47 29.40
C ARG A 86 0.49 3.98 29.50
N LEU A 87 -0.25 4.62 30.40
CA LEU A 87 -0.27 6.08 30.53
C LEU A 87 0.63 6.60 31.66
N ASP A 88 1.24 5.72 32.44
CA ASP A 88 1.94 6.07 33.70
C ASP A 88 3.28 6.78 33.52
N GLY A 89 3.83 6.84 32.29
CA GLY A 89 5.13 7.49 32.02
C GLY A 89 5.06 8.78 31.19
N ALA A 90 3.87 9.22 30.79
CA ALA A 90 3.72 10.30 29.80
C ALA A 90 3.33 11.66 30.41
N GLY A 91 3.24 11.75 31.74
CA GLY A 91 2.88 12.98 32.47
C GLY A 91 4.04 13.95 32.72
N ASP A 92 5.29 13.46 32.71
CA ASP A 92 6.45 14.25 33.18
C ASP A 92 7.32 14.82 32.05
N SER A 93 7.05 14.48 30.79
CA SER A 93 7.80 15.01 29.65
C SER A 93 7.27 16.39 29.21
N LEU A 94 7.42 17.38 30.09
CA LEU A 94 7.44 18.78 29.70
C LEU A 94 8.81 19.12 29.14
N GLY A 95 8.95 19.14 27.80
CA GLY A 95 10.06 19.84 27.14
C GLY A 95 10.79 19.06 26.04
N GLY A 96 10.57 19.51 24.79
CA GLY A 96 11.60 19.54 23.75
C GLY A 96 12.03 18.22 23.10
N SER A 97 11.55 17.98 21.88
CA SER A 97 12.49 17.90 20.76
C SER A 97 11.80 18.27 19.46
N ALA A 98 12.37 19.29 18.82
CA ALA A 98 11.96 19.87 17.57
C ALA A 98 12.89 19.37 16.44
N ASN A 99 12.49 19.70 15.19
CA ASN A 99 13.23 19.62 13.92
C ASN A 99 13.49 18.20 13.36
N ASN A 100 13.13 17.83 12.12
CA ASN A 100 13.28 18.47 10.80
C ASN A 100 12.30 17.76 9.82
N SER A 101 11.74 18.27 8.73
CA SER A 101 11.78 19.55 8.00
C SER A 101 10.59 19.55 7.03
N LEU A 102 9.98 20.73 6.82
CA LEU A 102 9.19 21.07 5.63
C LEU A 102 10.11 21.15 4.38
N PRO A 103 9.56 21.05 3.15
CA PRO A 103 9.05 22.22 2.42
C PRO A 103 7.62 21.96 1.89
N GLY A 104 6.67 22.89 1.82
CA GLY A 104 6.78 24.32 1.60
C GLY A 104 6.23 24.66 0.21
N ALA A 105 4.92 24.86 0.08
CA ALA A 105 4.24 25.65 -0.97
C ALA A 105 2.71 25.58 -0.69
N ALA A 106 2.12 26.59 -0.06
CA ALA A 106 1.58 27.79 -0.70
C ALA A 106 0.20 27.52 -1.35
N ASN A 107 -0.87 28.04 -0.72
CA ASN A 107 -1.83 28.99 -1.28
C ASN A 107 -3.22 28.86 -0.64
N SER A 108 -3.56 29.85 0.17
CA SER A 108 -4.93 30.21 0.52
C SER A 108 -5.57 31.01 -0.63
N LEU A 109 -6.78 30.62 -1.02
CA LEU A 109 -7.84 31.45 -1.64
C LEU A 109 -9.11 30.58 -1.54
N GLY A 110 -10.22 30.97 -0.93
CA GLY A 110 -10.85 32.27 -0.90
C GLY A 110 -11.94 32.31 -1.97
N SER A 111 -13.18 31.99 -1.59
CA SER A 111 -14.43 32.67 -1.99
C SER A 111 -15.62 31.74 -2.25
N ALA A 112 -16.67 32.04 -1.48
CA ALA A 112 -18.12 32.01 -1.73
C ALA A 112 -18.70 31.27 -2.95
N GLY A 113 -19.79 30.54 -2.67
CA GLY A 113 -21.01 30.69 -3.45
C GLY A 113 -21.81 29.42 -3.70
N VAL A 114 -23.09 29.49 -3.32
CA VAL A 114 -24.25 28.86 -3.96
C VAL A 114 -24.65 27.45 -3.46
N ALA A 115 -25.70 27.44 -2.62
CA ALA A 115 -26.65 26.35 -2.47
C ALA A 115 -27.49 26.18 -3.75
N PRO A 116 -27.91 24.96 -4.11
CA PRO A 116 -29.26 24.45 -3.76
C PRO A 116 -29.20 22.97 -3.31
N GLY A 117 -30.08 22.40 -2.47
CA GLY A 117 -31.53 22.38 -2.51
C GLY A 117 -32.03 21.04 -3.11
N GLY A 118 -32.63 20.16 -2.28
CA GLY A 118 -33.39 18.95 -2.67
C GLY A 118 -32.73 17.62 -2.26
N SER A 119 -33.08 16.98 -1.14
CA SER A 119 -34.27 16.14 -0.84
C SER A 119 -34.08 14.63 -1.13
N GLU A 120 -33.99 13.88 -0.03
CA GLU A 120 -34.70 12.62 0.32
C GLU A 120 -34.93 11.50 -0.71
N GLY A 121 -34.71 10.26 -0.24
CA GLY A 121 -35.13 9.01 -0.88
C GLY A 121 -34.04 7.94 -0.79
N ASP A 122 -33.81 7.37 0.39
CA ASP A 122 -34.32 6.05 0.80
C ASP A 122 -33.46 4.88 0.27
N SER A 123 -33.04 4.07 1.23
CA SER A 123 -32.03 3.02 1.09
C SER A 123 -32.66 1.76 0.48
N PRO A 124 -32.00 1.04 -0.43
CA PRO A 124 -32.50 -0.26 -0.82
C PRO A 124 -32.29 -1.26 0.32
N ARG A 125 -33.42 -1.64 0.93
CA ARG A 125 -33.63 -2.88 1.69
C ARG A 125 -32.98 -4.05 0.97
N THR A 126 -31.99 -4.70 1.59
CA THR A 126 -31.69 -6.10 1.30
C THR A 126 -32.20 -6.93 2.48
N SER A 127 -33.40 -7.47 2.29
CA SER A 127 -33.99 -8.47 3.18
C SER A 127 -33.17 -9.76 3.09
N HIS A 128 -32.76 -10.26 4.24
CA HIS A 128 -32.23 -11.61 4.40
C HIS A 128 -33.34 -12.65 4.13
N SER A 129 -33.01 -13.70 3.39
CA SER A 129 -33.74 -14.96 3.42
C SER A 129 -32.73 -16.12 3.46
N PHE A 130 -32.87 -16.92 4.51
CA PHE A 130 -32.34 -18.27 4.78
C PHE A 130 -32.58 -19.21 3.57
N GLU A 131 -31.90 -20.32 3.26
CA GLU A 131 -30.96 -21.32 3.84
C GLU A 131 -30.58 -22.27 2.62
N PRO A 132 -30.03 -23.51 2.71
CA PRO A 132 -28.93 -24.11 3.49
C PRO A 132 -27.91 -24.95 2.63
N VAL A 133 -26.76 -25.28 3.23
CA VAL A 133 -25.95 -26.53 3.14
C VAL A 133 -25.61 -27.15 1.76
N LYS A 134 -24.29 -27.27 1.48
CA LYS A 134 -23.59 -28.54 1.15
C LYS A 134 -22.07 -28.32 1.09
N GLU A 135 -21.36 -28.86 2.09
CA GLU A 135 -19.94 -29.18 2.00
C GLU A 135 -19.71 -30.28 0.96
N PRO A 136 -18.49 -30.35 0.41
CA PRO A 136 -17.78 -31.61 0.62
C PRO A 136 -16.35 -31.40 1.14
N VAL A 137 -16.08 -32.22 2.15
CA VAL A 137 -14.79 -32.70 2.66
C VAL A 137 -13.83 -33.01 1.51
N ASN A 138 -12.59 -32.53 1.62
CA ASN A 138 -11.44 -33.30 1.15
C ASN A 138 -10.24 -33.05 2.05
N GLU A 139 -10.06 -33.94 3.03
CA GLU A 139 -8.79 -34.13 3.72
C GLU A 139 -7.84 -34.93 2.82
N SER A 140 -6.57 -34.54 2.76
CA SER A 140 -5.51 -35.51 2.59
C SER A 140 -4.29 -35.14 3.44
N LYS A 141 -3.88 -36.11 4.25
CA LYS A 141 -2.80 -36.16 5.24
C LYS A 141 -1.64 -36.95 4.65
N THR A 142 -0.38 -36.57 4.90
CA THR A 142 0.84 -37.41 5.06
C THR A 142 2.02 -36.47 5.41
N ILE A 143 2.49 -36.35 6.67
CA ILE A 143 3.53 -37.12 7.42
C ILE A 143 4.92 -37.18 6.77
N GLY A 144 5.95 -36.74 7.51
CA GLY A 144 7.33 -37.22 7.32
C GLY A 144 8.43 -36.16 7.55
N ALA A 145 9.07 -36.21 8.72
CA ALA A 145 10.20 -35.35 9.11
C ALA A 145 11.56 -35.86 8.61
N SER A 146 12.52 -34.98 8.33
CA SER A 146 13.95 -35.16 8.66
C SER A 146 14.79 -33.89 8.37
N ALA A 147 15.74 -33.60 9.25
CA ALA A 147 16.67 -32.45 9.29
C ALA A 147 17.69 -32.44 8.12
N TYR A 148 18.34 -31.35 7.70
CA TYR A 148 19.25 -30.43 8.40
C TYR A 148 19.43 -29.10 7.61
N ALA A 149 19.67 -27.98 8.33
CA ALA A 149 20.49 -26.79 7.98
C ALA A 149 20.30 -26.10 6.60
N SER A 150 20.02 -24.81 6.38
CA SER A 150 20.15 -23.57 7.16
C SER A 150 19.39 -22.42 6.45
N ALA A 151 18.89 -21.45 7.23
CA ALA A 151 18.60 -20.06 6.84
C ALA A 151 17.49 -19.74 5.79
N SER A 152 16.23 -19.69 6.23
CA SER A 152 15.52 -18.40 6.38
C SER A 152 14.19 -18.61 7.12
N VAL A 153 14.13 -18.08 8.34
CA VAL A 153 12.89 -17.98 9.11
C VAL A 153 12.20 -16.69 8.67
N CYS A 154 10.94 -16.79 8.23
CA CYS A 154 9.87 -15.76 8.20
C CYS A 154 9.06 -15.67 6.88
N SER A 155 8.12 -16.60 6.72
CA SER A 155 6.71 -16.29 6.41
C SER A 155 6.00 -17.61 6.21
N ALA A 156 4.89 -17.82 6.93
CA ALA A 156 3.92 -18.86 6.56
C ALA A 156 3.60 -18.67 5.07
N ARG A 157 4.15 -19.56 4.24
CA ARG A 157 4.32 -19.35 2.80
C ARG A 157 2.94 -19.17 2.18
N GLN A 158 2.63 -17.95 1.79
CA GLN A 158 1.63 -17.73 0.75
C GLN A 158 2.23 -18.34 -0.50
N GLU A 159 1.88 -19.61 -0.74
CA GLU A 159 2.29 -20.33 -1.94
C GLU A 159 1.63 -19.62 -3.12
N TYR A 160 2.46 -18.91 -3.88
CA TYR A 160 2.02 -18.19 -5.07
C TYR A 160 1.71 -19.21 -6.16
N SER A 161 0.77 -18.90 -7.06
CA SER A 161 0.52 -19.75 -8.23
C SER A 161 1.82 -19.86 -9.06
N PRO A 162 2.18 -21.05 -9.58
CA PRO A 162 3.40 -21.21 -10.40
C PRO A 162 3.42 -20.26 -11.60
N GLU A 163 2.27 -20.01 -12.21
CA GLU A 163 2.11 -19.07 -13.32
C GLU A 163 2.46 -17.63 -12.91
N PHE A 164 2.05 -17.22 -11.70
CA PHE A 164 2.38 -15.90 -11.17
C PHE A 164 3.88 -15.79 -10.84
N GLU A 165 4.50 -16.87 -10.37
CA GLU A 165 5.94 -16.88 -10.11
C GLU A 165 6.74 -16.72 -11.41
N GLN A 166 6.32 -17.42 -12.47
CA GLN A 166 6.88 -17.26 -13.80
C GLN A 166 6.72 -15.81 -14.30
N ALA A 167 5.54 -15.22 -14.14
CA ALA A 167 5.28 -13.83 -14.50
C ALA A 167 6.15 -12.86 -13.68
N TRP A 168 6.32 -13.14 -12.39
CA TRP A 168 7.12 -12.33 -11.48
C TRP A 168 8.61 -12.36 -11.83
N LEU A 169 9.14 -13.53 -12.21
CA LEU A 169 10.52 -13.69 -12.64
C LEU A 169 10.80 -13.01 -13.99
N ALA A 170 9.84 -13.05 -14.91
CA ALA A 170 9.93 -12.37 -16.20
C ALA A 170 9.74 -10.84 -16.10
N TYR A 171 9.18 -10.34 -14.98
CA TYR A 171 8.90 -8.92 -14.81
C TYR A 171 10.19 -8.09 -14.71
N PRO A 172 10.34 -7.00 -15.47
CA PRO A 172 11.54 -6.18 -15.44
C PRO A 172 11.81 -5.58 -14.05
N LYS A 173 13.08 -5.54 -13.64
CA LYS A 173 13.49 -4.96 -12.35
C LYS A 173 13.24 -3.44 -12.35
N ARG A 174 12.58 -2.94 -11.29
CA ARG A 174 12.29 -1.53 -11.06
C ARG A 174 13.10 -1.02 -9.87
N ALA A 175 13.57 0.23 -9.91
CA ALA A 175 14.04 0.93 -8.72
C ALA A 175 12.85 1.47 -7.87
N GLY A 176 12.89 1.20 -6.57
CA GLY A 176 11.84 1.60 -5.62
C GLY A 176 10.85 0.48 -5.28
N GLY A 177 9.75 0.81 -4.60
CA GLY A 177 8.83 -0.18 -4.06
C GLY A 177 8.06 -0.98 -5.13
N ASN A 178 8.14 -2.30 -5.07
CA ASN A 178 7.31 -3.24 -5.85
C ASN A 178 6.93 -4.45 -5.00
N SER A 179 5.74 -4.43 -4.40
CA SER A 179 5.30 -5.48 -3.47
C SER A 179 4.73 -6.71 -4.21
N LYS A 180 5.39 -7.88 -4.08
CA LYS A 180 4.96 -9.16 -4.66
C LYS A 180 3.55 -9.58 -4.20
N SER A 181 3.25 -9.43 -2.90
CA SER A 181 1.94 -9.81 -2.34
C SER A 181 0.80 -8.92 -2.84
N ALA A 182 1.05 -7.62 -3.01
CA ALA A 182 0.08 -6.71 -3.57
C ALA A 182 -0.16 -6.98 -5.07
N ALA A 183 0.89 -7.28 -5.83
CA ALA A 183 0.78 -7.67 -7.23
C ALA A 183 0.00 -8.98 -7.39
N TYR A 184 0.23 -9.97 -6.52
CA TYR A 184 -0.54 -11.21 -6.51
C TYR A 184 -2.03 -11.00 -6.20
N LYS A 185 -2.35 -10.05 -5.31
CA LYS A 185 -3.75 -9.68 -5.06
C LYS A 185 -4.42 -9.14 -6.33
N ALA A 186 -3.73 -8.29 -7.09
CA ALA A 186 -4.22 -7.78 -8.36
C ALA A 186 -4.36 -8.89 -9.41
N TRP A 187 -3.35 -9.76 -9.55
CA TRP A 187 -3.39 -10.96 -10.40
C TRP A 187 -4.61 -11.84 -10.13
N LYS A 188 -4.87 -12.19 -8.86
CA LYS A 188 -6.05 -12.99 -8.48
C LYS A 188 -7.37 -12.31 -8.84
N ALA A 189 -7.45 -10.98 -8.78
CA ALA A 189 -8.64 -10.27 -9.20
C ALA A 189 -8.89 -10.44 -10.72
N ARG A 190 -7.84 -10.49 -11.54
CA ARG A 190 -7.94 -10.75 -12.99
C ARG A 190 -8.40 -12.17 -13.30
N LEU A 191 -7.87 -13.16 -12.58
CA LEU A 191 -8.34 -14.56 -12.68
C LEU A 191 -9.84 -14.66 -12.34
N LYS A 192 -10.30 -13.94 -11.31
CA LYS A 192 -11.72 -13.90 -10.94
C LYS A 192 -12.60 -13.21 -11.99
N GLU A 193 -12.05 -12.26 -12.74
CA GLU A 193 -12.71 -11.60 -13.87
C GLU A 193 -12.71 -12.46 -15.15
N GLY A 194 -12.10 -13.65 -15.13
CA GLY A 194 -12.04 -14.57 -16.27
C GLY A 194 -10.88 -14.31 -17.24
N VAL A 195 -9.88 -13.51 -16.86
CA VAL A 195 -8.66 -13.34 -17.65
C VAL A 195 -7.75 -14.55 -17.43
N ASN A 196 -7.28 -15.16 -18.51
CA ASN A 196 -6.35 -16.29 -18.43
C ASN A 196 -4.97 -15.86 -17.91
N ALA A 197 -4.35 -16.74 -17.13
CA ALA A 197 -3.00 -16.55 -16.61
C ALA A 197 -1.95 -16.41 -17.74
N GLU A 198 -2.10 -17.17 -18.81
CA GLU A 198 -1.24 -17.14 -19.99
C GLU A 198 -1.26 -15.77 -20.68
N THR A 199 -2.43 -15.17 -20.86
CA THR A 199 -2.56 -13.83 -21.46
C THR A 199 -1.84 -12.76 -20.62
N MET A 200 -1.87 -12.90 -19.29
CA MET A 200 -1.13 -12.00 -18.40
C MET A 200 0.39 -12.24 -18.50
N LEU A 201 0.84 -13.49 -18.61
CA LEU A 201 2.24 -13.86 -18.85
C LEU A 201 2.78 -13.29 -20.16
N GLU A 202 2.04 -13.45 -21.26
CA GLU A 202 2.37 -12.88 -22.56
C GLU A 202 2.50 -11.36 -22.51
N GLY A 203 1.58 -10.70 -21.79
CA GLY A 203 1.65 -9.27 -21.52
C GLY A 203 2.93 -8.86 -20.80
N VAL A 204 3.37 -9.63 -19.79
CA VAL A 204 4.64 -9.39 -19.09
C VAL A 204 5.83 -9.55 -20.02
N THR A 205 5.87 -10.60 -20.84
CA THR A 205 6.97 -10.85 -21.78
C THR A 205 7.11 -9.72 -22.80
N ARG A 206 5.99 -9.24 -23.36
CA ARG A 206 5.98 -8.08 -24.26
C ARG A 206 6.47 -6.82 -23.57
N TYR A 207 5.99 -6.57 -22.36
CA TYR A 207 6.42 -5.43 -21.56
C TYR A 207 7.92 -5.48 -21.23
N ALA A 208 8.45 -6.65 -20.86
CA ALA A 208 9.87 -6.85 -20.59
C ALA A 208 10.74 -6.56 -21.83
N GLY A 209 10.28 -6.97 -23.02
CA GLY A 209 10.91 -6.64 -24.29
C GLY A 209 10.94 -5.14 -24.55
N TRP A 210 9.82 -4.45 -24.36
CA TRP A 210 9.72 -3.00 -24.51
C TRP A 210 10.62 -2.22 -23.55
N VAL A 211 10.65 -2.61 -22.27
CA VAL A 211 11.52 -1.98 -21.26
C VAL A 211 13.00 -2.17 -21.60
N SER A 212 13.37 -3.37 -22.07
CA SER A 212 14.74 -3.68 -22.48
C SER A 212 15.16 -2.87 -23.70
N ALA A 213 14.29 -2.77 -24.71
CA ALA A 213 14.58 -1.99 -25.92
C ALA A 213 14.62 -0.48 -25.69
N THR A 214 13.80 0.04 -24.77
CA THR A 214 13.80 1.46 -24.41
C THR A 214 14.99 1.83 -23.50
N GLY A 215 15.71 0.85 -22.94
CA GLY A 215 16.81 1.09 -21.99
C GLY A 215 16.34 1.56 -20.61
N ASN A 216 15.07 1.32 -20.25
CA ASN A 216 14.49 1.75 -18.98
C ASN A 216 14.60 0.69 -17.86
N SER A 217 15.30 -0.42 -18.09
CA SER A 217 15.48 -1.47 -17.10
C SER A 217 16.21 -0.94 -15.85
N GLY A 218 15.73 -1.33 -14.66
CA GLY A 218 16.30 -0.86 -13.39
C GLY A 218 15.96 0.58 -13.03
N THR A 219 15.21 1.31 -13.85
CA THR A 219 14.79 2.69 -13.54
C THR A 219 13.50 2.74 -12.72
N GLN A 220 13.17 3.92 -12.21
CA GLN A 220 11.85 4.20 -11.61
C GLN A 220 10.71 4.26 -12.63
N PHE A 221 10.99 4.22 -13.93
CA PHE A 221 9.98 4.30 -14.99
C PHE A 221 9.38 2.93 -15.33
N VAL A 222 10.02 1.83 -14.94
CA VAL A 222 9.43 0.49 -15.05
C VAL A 222 8.17 0.43 -14.22
N LYS A 223 7.01 0.15 -14.80
CA LYS A 223 5.70 0.16 -14.14
C LYS A 223 5.71 -0.78 -12.91
N GLN A 224 4.97 -0.43 -11.87
CA GLN A 224 4.81 -1.32 -10.71
C GLN A 224 3.93 -2.51 -11.10
N ALA A 225 4.28 -3.72 -10.64
CA ALA A 225 3.51 -4.92 -10.97
C ALA A 225 2.06 -4.85 -10.45
N THR A 226 1.83 -4.14 -9.34
CA THR A 226 0.50 -3.87 -8.78
C THR A 226 -0.38 -3.10 -9.75
N THR A 227 0.16 -2.05 -10.37
CA THR A 227 -0.53 -1.26 -11.39
C THR A 227 -0.68 -2.06 -12.68
N PHE A 228 0.35 -2.81 -13.06
CA PHE A 228 0.35 -3.60 -14.29
C PHE A 228 -0.76 -4.65 -14.33
N PHE A 229 -0.97 -5.38 -13.23
CA PHE A 229 -2.10 -6.33 -13.08
C PHE A 229 -3.37 -5.67 -12.51
N GLY A 230 -3.36 -4.35 -12.35
CA GLY A 230 -4.46 -3.57 -11.78
C GLY A 230 -5.68 -3.45 -12.70
N PRO A 231 -6.73 -2.72 -12.25
CA PRO A 231 -7.99 -2.49 -12.95
C PRO A 231 -7.88 -2.20 -14.45
N ASP A 232 -6.88 -1.40 -14.83
CA ASP A 232 -6.67 -0.92 -16.21
C ASP A 232 -6.08 -1.96 -17.17
N ARG A 233 -5.67 -3.15 -16.66
CA ARG A 233 -5.22 -4.28 -17.48
C ARG A 233 -4.08 -3.92 -18.46
N HIS A 234 -3.04 -3.26 -17.98
CA HIS A 234 -1.87 -2.88 -18.80
C HIS A 234 -1.17 -4.06 -19.49
N PHE A 235 -1.34 -5.29 -19.00
CA PHE A 235 -0.88 -6.49 -19.70
C PHE A 235 -1.56 -6.71 -21.07
N GLY A 236 -2.72 -6.09 -21.32
CA GLY A 236 -3.41 -6.13 -22.60
C GLY A 236 -2.87 -5.16 -23.65
N GLU A 237 -2.06 -4.16 -23.25
CA GLU A 237 -1.46 -3.22 -24.20
C GLU A 237 -0.45 -3.90 -25.11
N LEU A 238 -0.27 -3.40 -26.34
CA LEU A 238 0.60 -4.00 -27.35
C LEU A 238 2.08 -4.00 -26.94
N TRP A 239 2.53 -2.98 -26.20
CA TRP A 239 3.93 -2.75 -25.83
C TRP A 239 4.89 -2.93 -27.01
N ALA A 240 4.55 -2.32 -28.15
CA ALA A 240 5.34 -2.43 -29.37
C ALA A 240 6.73 -1.83 -29.13
N VAL A 241 7.76 -2.67 -29.30
CA VAL A 241 9.16 -2.24 -29.25
C VAL A 241 9.35 -1.19 -30.35
N PRO A 242 9.78 0.04 -30.02
CA PRO A 242 10.14 0.99 -31.06
C PRO A 242 11.20 0.33 -31.94
N ALA A 243 10.95 0.29 -33.26
CA ALA A 243 11.94 -0.19 -34.20
C ALA A 243 13.25 0.51 -33.87
N ALA A 244 14.32 -0.26 -33.68
CA ALA A 244 15.64 0.29 -33.43
C ALA A 244 15.85 1.45 -34.40
N PRO A 245 16.38 2.61 -33.96
CA PRO A 245 16.63 3.71 -34.87
C PRO A 245 17.42 3.12 -36.02
N SER A 246 16.75 2.98 -37.18
CA SER A 246 17.42 2.62 -38.42
C SER A 246 18.55 3.64 -38.52
N PRO A 247 19.80 3.26 -38.87
CA PRO A 247 20.88 4.23 -39.01
C PRO A 247 20.33 5.35 -39.88
N GLY A 248 20.02 6.46 -39.21
CA GLY A 248 19.22 7.51 -39.79
C GLY A 248 20.05 8.04 -40.93
N ARG A 249 19.40 8.25 -42.08
CA ARG A 249 19.92 9.08 -43.15
C ARG A 249 20.50 10.32 -42.48
N GLU A 250 21.82 10.38 -42.36
CA GLU A 250 22.48 11.46 -41.61
C GLU A 250 22.04 12.75 -42.29
N ASP A 251 21.37 13.63 -41.54
CA ASP A 251 21.07 14.95 -42.07
C ASP A 251 22.43 15.63 -42.31
N PRO A 252 22.80 15.96 -43.56
CA PRO A 252 24.10 16.57 -43.85
C PRO A 252 24.30 17.86 -43.03
N MET A 253 23.20 18.47 -42.60
CA MET A 253 23.17 19.72 -41.85
C MET A 253 23.21 19.53 -40.32
N PHE A 254 22.76 18.38 -39.79
CA PHE A 254 22.64 18.18 -38.34
C PHE A 254 23.07 16.77 -37.93
N LYS A 255 24.35 16.64 -37.55
CA LYS A 255 24.93 15.37 -37.13
C LYS A 255 24.56 15.04 -35.69
N SER A 256 24.24 13.77 -35.43
CA SER A 256 23.90 13.22 -34.11
C SER A 256 25.05 13.28 -33.10
N SER A 257 26.28 13.40 -33.59
CA SER A 257 27.49 13.58 -32.79
C SER A 257 28.53 14.37 -33.58
N TYR A 258 29.15 15.35 -32.92
CA TYR A 258 30.27 16.13 -33.46
C TYR A 258 31.63 15.67 -32.89
N GLY A 259 31.69 14.49 -32.25
CA GLY A 259 32.91 13.98 -31.61
C GLY A 259 34.08 13.72 -32.57
N ASN A 260 33.79 13.51 -33.86
CA ASN A 260 34.78 13.30 -34.92
C ASN A 260 35.00 14.54 -35.80
N VAL A 261 34.50 15.71 -35.40
CA VAL A 261 34.71 16.95 -36.15
C VAL A 261 36.04 17.57 -35.70
N ASP A 262 36.93 17.78 -36.66
CA ASP A 262 38.21 18.45 -36.45
C ASP A 262 37.98 19.96 -36.29
N TYR A 263 37.88 20.42 -35.04
CA TYR A 263 37.69 21.83 -34.68
C TYR A 263 38.94 22.69 -34.91
N SER A 264 40.07 22.12 -35.33
CA SER A 264 41.27 22.90 -35.68
C SER A 264 41.14 23.63 -37.03
N GLN A 265 40.17 23.24 -37.84
CA GLN A 265 39.88 23.83 -39.15
C GLN A 265 38.78 24.91 -39.00
N ILE A 266 39.13 26.18 -39.17
CA ILE A 266 38.15 27.28 -39.18
C ILE A 266 37.40 27.24 -40.52
N PRO A 267 36.05 27.16 -40.54
CA PRO A 267 35.29 27.14 -41.77
C PRO A 267 35.52 28.39 -42.64
N THR A 268 35.61 28.19 -43.95
CA THR A 268 35.79 29.26 -44.93
C THR A 268 34.66 30.30 -44.81
N GLY A 269 35.03 31.55 -44.49
CA GLY A 269 34.10 32.67 -44.30
C GLY A 269 34.07 33.24 -42.87
N PHE A 270 34.65 32.55 -41.89
CA PHE A 270 34.97 33.14 -40.59
C PHE A 270 36.39 33.70 -40.63
N ARG A 271 36.57 35.03 -40.50
CA ARG A 271 37.89 35.60 -40.18
C ARG A 271 38.18 35.32 -38.71
N GLY A 272 39.29 34.63 -38.45
CA GLY A 272 39.96 34.65 -37.14
C GLY A 272 40.58 36.00 -36.86
#